data_AF-A0A2V2A5W7-F1
#
_entry.id   AF-A0A2V2A5W7-F1
#
_cell.length_a   1.000
_cell.length_b   1.000
_cell.length_c   1.000
_cell.angle_alpha   90.00
_cell.angle_beta   90.00
_cell.angle_gamma   90.00
#
_symmetry.space_group_name_H-M   'P 1'
#
loop_
_entity.id
_entity.type
_entity.pdbx_description
1 polymer ?
#
loop_
_entity_poly.entity_id
_entity_poly.type
_entity_poly.pdbx_seq_one_letter_code
_entity_poly.pdbx_strand_id
1 'polypeptide(L)'
;MINTKIYKAIYTLAEELLEADRIGNQAAFDGFYAELEAICNDNENTDKDHPEQWETLADFTEDLDEALVIYDKALAKATAINSKDHMSSIAFSMAVLEIEMGEKDAAILNLQNAKITANKIEDKEFKVEIDELLTKLLAE
;
A
#
# COMPACT_ATOMS: atom_id res chain seq x y z
N MET A 1 15.18 1.27 -6.99
CA MET A 1 15.61 0.48 -5.82
C MET A 1 15.61 1.44 -4.64
N ILE A 2 14.94 1.07 -3.56
CA ILE A 2 14.81 1.92 -2.38
C ILE A 2 16.16 2.21 -1.70
N ASN A 3 16.27 3.39 -1.10
CA ASN A 3 17.39 3.72 -0.24
C ASN A 3 17.37 2.85 1.03
N THR A 4 18.46 2.15 1.32
CA THR A 4 18.51 1.17 2.41
C THR A 4 18.36 1.76 3.82
N LYS A 5 18.64 3.05 4.02
CA LYS A 5 18.40 3.72 5.31
C LYS A 5 16.92 4.06 5.47
N ILE A 6 16.31 4.58 4.42
CA ILE A 6 14.89 4.91 4.40
C ILE A 6 14.05 3.64 4.56
N TYR A 7 14.39 2.57 3.83
CA TYR A 7 13.72 1.27 3.96
C TYR A 7 13.75 0.75 5.41
N LYS A 8 14.91 0.83 6.07
CA LYS A 8 15.01 0.42 7.48
C LYS A 8 14.18 1.28 8.42
N ALA A 9 14.14 2.60 8.19
CA ALA A 9 13.36 3.51 9.00
C ALA A 9 11.86 3.22 8.86
N ILE A 10 11.36 3.06 7.63
CA ILE A 10 9.96 2.69 7.36
C ILE A 10 9.61 1.36 8.01
N TYR A 11 10.47 0.34 7.83
CA TYR A 11 10.22 -0.99 8.39
C TYR A 11 10.14 -0.95 9.92
N THR A 12 11.05 -0.24 10.58
CA THR A 12 10.99 -0.05 12.04
C THR A 12 9.74 0.73 12.46
N LEU A 13 9.36 1.78 11.73
CA LEU A 13 8.14 2.53 12.03
C LEU A 13 6.88 1.67 11.85
N ALA A 14 6.84 0.81 10.84
CA ALA A 14 5.74 -0.14 10.65
C ALA A 14 5.61 -1.13 11.82
N GLU A 15 6.73 -1.65 12.33
CA GLU A 15 6.72 -2.51 13.53
C GLU A 15 6.20 -1.76 14.77
N GLU A 16 6.63 -0.50 14.96
CA GLU A 16 6.22 0.33 16.09
C GLU A 16 4.75 0.77 16.00
N LEU A 17 4.24 1.06 14.79
CA LEU A 17 2.84 1.34 14.51
C LEU A 17 1.95 0.14 14.85
N LEU A 18 2.32 -1.05 14.38
CA LEU A 18 1.60 -2.28 14.70
C LEU A 18 1.58 -2.56 16.20
N GLU A 19 2.70 -2.37 16.91
CA GLU A 19 2.74 -2.57 18.35
C GLU A 19 1.89 -1.53 19.10
N ALA A 20 1.95 -0.26 18.68
CA ALA A 20 1.16 0.82 19.28
C ALA A 20 -0.34 0.56 19.14
N ASP A 21 -0.81 0.16 17.95
CA ASP A 21 -2.19 -0.25 17.70
C ASP A 21 -2.58 -1.46 18.58
N ARG A 22 -1.74 -2.51 18.58
CA ARG A 22 -1.98 -3.74 19.35
C ARG A 22 -2.18 -3.50 20.85
N ILE A 23 -1.49 -2.52 21.44
CA ILE A 23 -1.63 -2.16 22.86
C ILE A 23 -2.60 -0.99 23.11
N GLY A 24 -3.24 -0.45 22.06
CA GLY A 24 -4.18 0.67 22.13
C GLY A 24 -3.54 2.00 22.53
N ASN A 25 -2.27 2.21 22.19
CA ASN A 25 -1.53 3.43 22.51
C ASN A 25 -1.59 4.44 21.36
N GLN A 26 -2.73 5.10 21.21
CA GLN A 26 -2.96 6.08 20.14
C GLN A 26 -1.89 7.18 20.08
N ALA A 27 -1.45 7.70 21.23
CA ALA A 27 -0.45 8.77 21.24
C ALA A 27 0.91 8.33 20.67
N ALA A 28 1.27 7.06 20.84
CA ALA A 28 2.47 6.51 20.19
C ALA A 28 2.22 6.28 18.70
N PHE A 29 1.06 5.73 18.33
CA PHE A 29 0.66 5.53 16.94
C PHE A 29 0.72 6.83 16.15
N ASP A 30 0.05 7.88 16.63
CA ASP A 30 0.03 9.22 16.01
C ASP A 30 1.46 9.77 15.83
N GLY A 31 2.33 9.53 16.82
CA GLY A 31 3.72 9.96 16.78
C GLY A 31 4.54 9.24 15.71
N PHE A 32 4.42 7.91 15.62
CA PHE A 32 5.11 7.12 14.61
C PHE A 32 4.56 7.36 13.21
N TYR A 33 3.24 7.56 13.09
CA TYR A 33 2.59 7.88 11.83
C TYR A 33 3.09 9.24 11.30
N ALA A 34 3.16 10.26 12.17
CA ALA A 34 3.71 11.56 11.80
C ALA A 34 5.19 11.49 11.38
N GLU A 35 5.99 10.60 12.00
CA GLU A 35 7.38 10.37 11.58
C GLU A 35 7.45 9.70 10.20
N LEU A 36 6.60 8.70 9.95
CA LEU A 36 6.51 8.04 8.65
C LEU A 36 6.06 9.02 7.56
N GLU A 37 5.05 9.84 7.84
CA GLU A 37 4.56 10.87 6.94
C GLU A 37 5.67 11.90 6.62
N ALA A 38 6.42 12.34 7.63
CA ALA A 38 7.55 13.24 7.44
C ALA A 38 8.62 12.62 6.54
N ILE A 39 8.95 11.34 6.71
CA ILE A 39 9.87 10.62 5.80
C ILE A 39 9.35 10.61 4.36
N CYS A 40 8.05 10.40 4.16
CA CYS A 40 7.44 10.42 2.83
C CYS A 40 7.57 11.80 2.19
N ASN A 41 7.12 12.84 2.90
CA ASN A 41 7.11 14.22 2.41
C ASN A 41 8.52 14.79 2.19
N ASP A 42 9.47 14.53 3.09
CA ASP A 42 10.86 15.03 2.99
C ASP A 42 11.61 14.46 1.78
N ASN A 43 11.20 13.28 1.30
CA ASN A 43 11.82 12.63 0.15
C ASN A 43 10.97 12.74 -1.12
N GLU A 44 9.78 13.34 -1.08
CA GLU A 44 8.92 13.47 -2.25
C GLU A 44 9.62 14.22 -3.39
N ASN A 45 9.55 13.67 -4.60
CA ASN A 45 10.19 14.19 -5.81
C ASN A 45 11.73 14.24 -5.77
N THR A 46 12.36 13.58 -4.80
CA THR A 46 13.81 13.37 -4.77
C THR A 46 14.18 12.04 -5.45
N ASP A 47 15.48 11.77 -5.59
CA ASP A 47 15.99 10.47 -6.06
C ASP A 47 15.73 9.31 -5.07
N LYS A 48 15.24 9.64 -3.87
CA LYS A 48 14.90 8.68 -2.82
C LYS A 48 13.40 8.39 -2.72
N ASP A 49 12.57 9.14 -3.44
CA ASP A 49 11.12 8.94 -3.49
C ASP A 49 10.80 7.54 -4.04
N HIS A 50 10.24 6.68 -3.20
CA HIS A 50 9.99 5.29 -3.52
C HIS A 50 8.54 4.90 -3.18
N PRO A 51 7.86 4.08 -4.01
CA PRO A 51 6.48 3.65 -3.75
C PRO A 51 6.27 3.03 -2.36
N GLU A 52 7.20 2.20 -1.89
CA GLU A 52 7.16 1.58 -0.54
C GLU A 52 6.84 2.58 0.59
N GLN A 53 7.37 3.81 0.52
CA GLN A 53 7.10 4.84 1.52
C GLN A 53 5.61 5.16 1.61
N TRP A 54 5.02 5.42 0.46
CA TRP A 54 3.63 5.83 0.34
C TRP A 54 2.67 4.66 0.52
N GLU A 55 3.04 3.47 0.03
CA GLU A 55 2.31 2.23 0.29
C GLU A 55 2.22 1.96 1.80
N THR A 56 3.36 2.01 2.51
CA THR A 56 3.39 1.82 3.97
C THR A 56 2.61 2.91 4.69
N LEU A 57 2.70 4.18 4.28
CA LEU A 57 1.92 5.25 4.89
C LEU A 57 0.42 5.00 4.73
N ALA A 58 -0.03 4.58 3.54
CA ALA A 58 -1.42 4.25 3.29
C ALA A 58 -1.90 3.04 4.11
N ASP A 59 -1.07 2.00 4.27
CA ASP A 59 -1.38 0.82 5.08
C ASP A 59 -1.73 1.17 6.54
N PHE A 60 -1.17 2.27 7.07
CA PHE A 60 -1.39 2.74 8.45
C PHE A 60 -2.30 3.96 8.55
N THR A 61 -2.92 4.40 7.45
CA THR A 61 -3.85 5.54 7.47
C THR A 61 -5.23 5.08 7.93
N GLU A 62 -5.73 5.61 9.05
CA GLU A 62 -7.05 5.21 9.61
C GLU A 62 -8.24 5.69 8.77
N ASP A 63 -8.12 6.86 8.13
CA ASP A 63 -9.17 7.39 7.26
C ASP A 63 -9.07 6.72 5.87
N LEU A 64 -10.10 5.95 5.52
CA LEU A 64 -10.08 5.12 4.30
C LEU A 64 -10.04 5.98 3.02
N ASP A 65 -10.71 7.13 3.02
CA ASP A 65 -10.67 8.05 1.86
C ASP A 65 -9.28 8.67 1.70
N GLU A 66 -8.63 9.06 2.81
CA GLU A 66 -7.25 9.55 2.81
C GLU A 66 -6.27 8.45 2.37
N ALA A 67 -6.45 7.22 2.87
CA ALA A 67 -5.62 6.08 2.50
C ALA A 67 -5.66 5.82 0.98
N LEU A 68 -6.83 5.89 0.35
CA LEU A 68 -6.95 5.77 -1.12
C LEU A 68 -6.16 6.84 -1.87
N VAL A 69 -6.18 8.10 -1.40
CA VAL A 69 -5.38 9.19 -2.01
C VAL A 69 -3.88 8.89 -1.89
N ILE A 70 -3.44 8.34 -0.77
CA ILE A 70 -2.04 7.98 -0.54
C ILE A 70 -1.64 6.77 -1.40
N TYR A 71 -2.50 5.74 -1.51
CA TYR A 71 -2.27 4.62 -2.42
C TYR A 71 -2.19 5.05 -3.88
N ASP A 72 -3.05 5.97 -4.34
CA ASP A 72 -2.97 6.54 -5.69
C ASP A 72 -1.61 7.20 -5.93
N LYS A 73 -1.09 7.93 -4.93
CA LYS A 73 0.26 8.49 -4.98
C LYS A 73 1.30 7.38 -5.06
N ALA A 74 1.22 6.36 -4.21
CA ALA A 74 2.13 5.21 -4.23
C ALA A 74 2.13 4.52 -5.61
N LEU A 75 0.95 4.30 -6.18
CA LEU A 75 0.76 3.66 -7.48
C LEU A 75 1.37 4.49 -8.61
N ALA A 76 1.23 5.83 -8.56
CA ALA A 76 1.88 6.73 -9.50
C ALA A 76 3.41 6.62 -9.45
N LYS A 77 4.00 6.55 -8.24
CA LYS A 77 5.45 6.36 -8.06
C LYS A 77 5.89 4.97 -8.55
N ALA A 78 5.14 3.91 -8.22
CA ALA A 78 5.42 2.55 -8.66
C ALA A 78 5.38 2.42 -10.18
N THR A 79 4.39 3.05 -10.81
CA THR A 79 4.23 3.09 -12.27
C THR A 79 5.38 3.84 -12.94
N ALA A 80 5.81 4.98 -12.39
CA ALA A 80 6.91 5.78 -12.93
C ALA A 80 8.23 5.01 -12.99
N ILE A 81 8.49 4.12 -12.02
CA ILE A 81 9.67 3.24 -12.00
C ILE A 81 9.41 1.85 -12.57
N ASN A 82 8.20 1.58 -13.06
CA ASN A 82 7.74 0.30 -13.59
C ASN A 82 7.97 -0.89 -12.61
N SER A 83 7.76 -0.65 -11.31
CA SER A 83 7.87 -1.70 -10.29
C SER A 83 6.64 -2.59 -10.29
N LYS A 84 6.73 -3.79 -10.86
CA LYS A 84 5.56 -4.68 -10.98
C LYS A 84 5.07 -5.19 -9.64
N ASP A 85 5.99 -5.50 -8.72
CA ASP A 85 5.67 -5.93 -7.37
C ASP A 85 4.81 -4.89 -6.64
N HIS A 86 5.28 -3.64 -6.55
CA HIS A 86 4.51 -2.57 -5.90
C HIS A 86 3.23 -2.22 -6.67
N MET A 87 3.25 -2.18 -8.01
CA MET A 87 2.03 -1.93 -8.77
C MET A 87 0.94 -2.97 -8.49
N SER A 88 1.30 -4.25 -8.34
CA SER A 88 0.32 -5.29 -7.98
C SER A 88 -0.09 -5.23 -6.52
N SER A 89 0.86 -4.99 -5.61
CA SER A 89 0.61 -4.91 -4.16
C SER A 89 -0.31 -3.75 -3.82
N ILE A 90 0.02 -2.54 -4.26
CA ILE A 90 -0.79 -1.33 -4.04
C ILE A 90 -2.19 -1.49 -4.60
N ALA A 91 -2.34 -1.98 -5.84
CA ALA A 91 -3.65 -2.18 -6.44
C ALA A 91 -4.47 -3.24 -5.68
N PHE A 92 -3.83 -4.27 -5.11
CA PHE A 92 -4.52 -5.23 -4.27
C PHE A 92 -4.97 -4.60 -2.94
N SER A 93 -4.11 -3.83 -2.26
CA SER A 93 -4.47 -3.13 -1.02
C SER A 93 -5.61 -2.13 -1.22
N MET A 94 -5.58 -1.36 -2.31
CA MET A 94 -6.69 -0.49 -2.70
C MET A 94 -8.00 -1.27 -2.86
N ALA A 95 -7.96 -2.43 -3.54
CA ALA A 95 -9.16 -3.24 -3.72
C ALA A 95 -9.70 -3.81 -2.40
N VAL A 96 -8.83 -4.23 -1.48
CA VAL A 96 -9.25 -4.70 -0.15
C VAL A 96 -9.96 -3.58 0.62
N LEU A 97 -9.41 -2.37 0.57
CA LEU A 97 -10.01 -1.19 1.19
C LEU A 97 -11.35 -0.81 0.56
N GLU A 98 -11.44 -0.82 -0.77
CA GLU A 98 -12.66 -0.52 -1.51
C GLU A 98 -13.77 -1.55 -1.22
N ILE A 99 -13.43 -2.83 -0.99
CA ILE A 99 -14.39 -3.84 -0.53
C ILE A 99 -14.97 -3.47 0.84
N GLU A 100 -14.13 -3.03 1.78
CA GLU A 100 -14.56 -2.58 3.11
C GLU A 100 -15.48 -1.36 3.03
N MET A 101 -15.19 -0.44 2.10
CA MET A 101 -16.02 0.73 1.82
C MET A 101 -17.31 0.41 1.04
N GLY A 102 -17.45 -0.81 0.52
CA GLY A 102 -18.59 -1.21 -0.32
C GLY A 102 -18.49 -0.77 -1.80
N GLU A 103 -17.34 -0.26 -2.22
CA GLU A 103 -17.03 0.25 -3.56
C GLU A 103 -16.61 -0.90 -4.51
N LYS A 104 -17.53 -1.86 -4.70
CA LYS A 104 -17.28 -3.11 -5.41
C LYS A 104 -16.72 -2.94 -6.83
N ASP A 105 -17.23 -1.97 -7.60
CA ASP A 105 -16.78 -1.77 -8.98
C ASP A 105 -15.33 -1.28 -9.04
N ALA A 106 -14.93 -0.42 -8.09
CA ALA A 106 -13.56 0.06 -7.95
C ALA A 106 -12.63 -1.10 -7.54
N ALA A 107 -13.05 -1.91 -6.57
CA ALA A 107 -12.29 -3.09 -6.13
C ALA A 107 -12.04 -4.08 -7.27
N ILE A 108 -13.05 -4.35 -8.10
CA ILE A 108 -12.91 -5.22 -9.27
C ILE A 108 -11.90 -4.65 -10.26
N LEU A 109 -11.96 -3.35 -10.55
CA LEU A 109 -11.01 -2.69 -11.45
C LEU A 109 -9.59 -2.80 -10.92
N ASN A 110 -9.38 -2.55 -9.63
CA ASN A 110 -8.08 -2.63 -9.00
C ASN A 110 -7.54 -4.07 -8.96
N LEU A 111 -8.36 -5.08 -8.70
CA LEU A 111 -7.94 -6.48 -8.79
C LEU A 111 -7.59 -6.92 -10.21
N GLN A 112 -8.31 -6.41 -11.23
CA GLN A 112 -7.95 -6.66 -12.63
C GLN A 112 -6.58 -6.05 -12.96
N ASN A 113 -6.32 -4.82 -12.49
CA ASN A 113 -5.03 -4.17 -12.64
C ASN A 113 -3.92 -4.94 -11.92
N ALA A 114 -4.15 -5.35 -10.66
CA ALA A 114 -3.24 -6.16 -9.86
C ALA A 114 -2.92 -7.48 -10.56
N LYS A 115 -3.92 -8.16 -11.13
CA LYS A 115 -3.73 -9.41 -11.89
C LYS A 115 -2.84 -9.21 -13.11
N ILE A 116 -3.07 -8.14 -13.86
CA ILE A 116 -2.30 -7.82 -15.07
C ILE A 116 -0.82 -7.58 -14.73
N THR A 117 -0.56 -6.81 -13.67
CA THR A 117 0.80 -6.47 -13.23
C THR A 117 1.49 -7.66 -12.58
N ALA A 118 0.80 -8.40 -11.70
CA ALA A 118 1.30 -9.60 -11.02
C ALA A 118 1.64 -10.74 -12.00
N ASN A 119 1.09 -10.77 -13.22
CA ASN A 119 1.54 -11.74 -14.22
C ASN A 119 3.07 -11.66 -14.49
N LYS A 120 3.71 -10.52 -14.17
CA LYS A 120 5.15 -10.30 -14.35
C LYS A 120 6.03 -10.58 -13.13
N ILE A 121 5.46 -10.87 -11.96
CA ILE A 121 6.22 -11.19 -10.74
C ILE A 121 6.32 -12.71 -10.57
N GLU A 122 7.19 -13.20 -9.69
CA GLU A 122 7.34 -14.66 -9.47
C GLU A 122 6.33 -15.24 -8.49
N ASP A 123 5.79 -14.41 -7.59
CA ASP A 123 4.92 -14.82 -6.50
C ASP A 123 3.64 -15.50 -7.02
N LYS A 124 3.55 -16.82 -6.82
CA LYS A 124 2.39 -17.60 -7.27
C LYS A 124 1.25 -17.55 -6.27
N GLU A 125 1.55 -17.42 -4.99
CA GLU A 125 0.54 -17.42 -3.93
C GLU A 125 -0.25 -16.12 -4.04
N PHE A 126 0.44 -14.99 -4.20
CA PHE A 126 -0.22 -13.71 -4.38
C PHE A 126 -1.07 -13.64 -5.66
N LYS A 127 -0.64 -14.28 -6.76
CA LYS A 127 -1.47 -14.38 -7.98
C LYS A 127 -2.76 -15.17 -7.75
N VAL A 128 -2.68 -16.25 -6.97
CA VAL A 128 -3.85 -17.06 -6.62
C VAL A 128 -4.79 -16.24 -5.75
N GLU A 129 -4.26 -15.51 -4.78
CA GLU A 129 -5.05 -14.64 -3.90
C GLU A 129 -5.82 -13.56 -4.68
N ILE A 130 -5.16 -12.87 -5.61
CA ILE A 130 -5.82 -11.90 -6.51
C ILE A 130 -6.95 -12.59 -7.31
N ASP A 131 -6.67 -13.77 -7.88
CA ASP A 131 -7.63 -14.51 -8.71
C ASP A 131 -8.85 -14.98 -7.91
N GLU A 132 -8.66 -15.47 -6.69
CA GLU A 132 -9.71 -15.92 -5.81
C GLU A 132 -10.61 -14.75 -5.37
N LEU A 133 -10.02 -13.64 -4.95
CA LEU A 133 -10.77 -12.46 -4.53
C LEU A 133 -11.55 -11.84 -5.69
N LEU A 134 -10.93 -11.72 -6.87
CA LEU A 134 -11.60 -11.23 -8.08
C LEU A 134 -12.77 -12.13 -8.49
N THR A 135 -12.56 -13.46 -8.45
CA THR A 135 -13.62 -14.43 -8.78
C THR A 135 -14.80 -14.33 -7.81
N LYS A 136 -14.52 -14.16 -6.52
CA LYS A 136 -15.55 -13.99 -5.50
C LYS A 136 -16.41 -12.75 -5.79
N LEU A 137 -15.81 -11.60 -6.03
CA LEU A 137 -16.54 -10.36 -6.29
C LEU A 137 -17.37 -10.42 -7.58
N LEU A 138 -16.89 -11.08 -8.62
CA LEU A 138 -17.63 -11.24 -9.88
C LEU A 138 -18.82 -12.21 -9.79
N ALA A 139 -18.87 -13.06 -8.76
CA ALA A 139 -19.94 -14.03 -8.55
C ALA A 139 -21.10 -13.51 -7.68
N GLU A 140 -20.88 -12.40 -6.97
CA GLU A 140 -21.87 -11.67 -6.16
C GLU A 140 -22.74 -10.74 -7.02
#